data_AF-A0A2A4WTP5-F1
#
_entry.id   AF-A0A2A4WTP5-F1
#
_cell.length_a   1.000
_cell.length_b   1.000
_cell.length_c   1.000
_cell.angle_alpha   90.00
_cell.angle_beta   90.00
_cell.angle_gamma   90.00
#
_symmetry.space_group_name_H-M   'P 1'
#
loop_
_entity.id
_entity.type
_entity.pdbx_description
1 polymer ?
#
loop_
_entity_poly.entity_id
_entity_poly.type
_entity_poly.pdbx_seq_one_letter_code
_entity_poly.pdbx_strand_id
1 'polypeptide(L)' 'MSDNRRKDNSHKPAPDRRERVFSEQDLWYFRIREGDEVGPFRYRSEAQSNLESFMEQLKAQLK' A
#
# COMPACT_ATOMS: atom_id res chain seq x y z
N MET A 1 -36.90 25.43 0.73
CA MET A 1 -35.70 25.76 1.51
C MET A 1 -34.76 24.58 1.44
N SER A 2 -33.47 24.87 1.31
CA SER A 2 -32.42 24.04 0.73
C SER A 2 -32.22 22.68 1.37
N ASP A 3 -32.24 21.64 0.53
CA ASP A 3 -31.56 20.37 0.75
C ASP A 3 -30.09 20.60 1.09
N ASN A 4 -29.64 20.14 2.25
CA ASN A 4 -28.22 19.93 2.49
C ASN A 4 -27.99 18.76 3.45
N ARG A 5 -28.55 17.60 3.08
CA ARG A 5 -28.21 16.33 3.73
C ARG A 5 -26.75 16.02 3.37
N ARG A 6 -25.87 16.34 4.32
CA ARG A 6 -24.42 16.18 4.24
C ARG A 6 -24.11 14.78 3.72
N LYS A 7 -23.36 14.71 2.62
CA LYS A 7 -22.64 13.52 2.17
C LYS A 7 -21.71 13.09 3.31
N ASP A 8 -22.17 12.21 4.18
CA ASP A 8 -21.27 11.36 4.93
C ASP A 8 -20.78 10.28 3.97
N ASN A 9 -19.82 10.68 3.11
CA ASN A 9 -19.02 9.75 2.34
C ASN A 9 -17.77 9.43 3.16
N SER A 10 -17.96 9.03 4.42
CA SER A 10 -16.89 8.46 5.24
C SER A 10 -16.78 6.96 4.97
N HIS A 11 -16.83 6.59 3.69
CA HIS A 11 -16.29 5.33 3.20
C HIS A 11 -14.77 5.42 3.35
N LYS A 12 -14.27 5.39 4.59
CA LYS A 12 -12.98 4.78 4.87
C LYS A 12 -13.19 3.33 4.44
N PRO A 13 -12.75 2.87 3.26
CA PRO A 13 -12.69 1.43 3.12
C PRO A 13 -11.80 0.95 4.26
N ALA A 14 -12.06 -0.26 4.69
CA ALA A 14 -11.14 -1.02 5.52
C ALA A 14 -9.68 -0.68 5.12
N PRO A 15 -8.70 -0.72 6.05
CA PRO A 15 -7.27 -0.61 5.73
C PRO A 15 -6.75 -1.79 4.86
N ASP A 16 -7.62 -2.35 4.03
CA ASP A 16 -7.37 -3.27 2.95
C ASP A 16 -6.61 -2.51 1.85
N ARG A 17 -5.30 -2.78 1.80
CA ARG A 17 -4.43 -2.61 0.61
C ARG A 17 -4.06 -1.19 0.19
N ARG A 18 -4.54 -0.14 0.87
CA ARG A 18 -4.22 1.24 0.48
C ARG A 18 -2.76 1.57 0.80
N GLU A 19 -1.96 1.47 -0.26
CA GLU A 19 -0.59 1.98 -0.43
C GLU A 19 0.45 1.40 0.53
N ARG A 20 0.77 0.12 0.28
CA ARG A 20 2.02 -0.46 0.78
C ARG A 20 3.24 0.10 0.08
N VAL A 21 3.10 0.81 -1.04
CA VAL A 21 4.21 1.45 -1.75
C VAL A 21 4.13 2.96 -1.51
N PHE A 22 5.23 3.56 -1.05
CA PHE A 22 5.32 5.00 -0.78
C PHE A 22 6.65 5.55 -1.33
N SER A 23 6.73 6.86 -1.51
CA SER A 23 7.95 7.55 -1.93
C SER A 23 8.46 8.45 -0.82
N GLU A 24 9.76 8.38 -0.53
CA GLU A 24 10.46 9.23 0.41
C GLU A 24 11.78 9.70 -0.23
N GLN A 25 12.03 11.01 -0.23
CA GLN A 25 13.27 11.61 -0.78
C GLN A 25 13.59 11.16 -2.23
N ASP A 26 12.59 11.19 -3.13
CA ASP A 26 12.70 10.72 -4.53
C ASP A 26 13.02 9.22 -4.70
N LEU A 27 12.96 8.44 -3.61
CA LEU A 27 13.13 7.01 -3.61
C LEU A 27 11.81 6.32 -3.25
N TRP A 28 11.60 5.14 -3.79
CA TRP A 28 10.41 4.34 -3.59
C TRP A 28 10.67 3.25 -2.57
N TYR A 29 9.70 2.99 -1.73
CA TYR A 29 9.75 1.99 -0.67
C TYR A 29 8.43 1.25 -0.63
N PHE A 30 8.44 0.06 -0.04
CA PHE A 30 7.20 -0.59 0.36
C PHE A 30 7.24 -1.09 1.78
N ARG A 31 6.10 -1.00 2.47
CA ARG A 31 5.89 -1.48 3.83
C ARG A 31 5.14 -2.80 3.85
N ILE A 32 5.66 -3.77 4.59
CA ILE A 32 4.95 -5.03 4.86
C ILE A 32 4.10 -4.88 6.13
N ARG A 33 3.16 -5.81 6.35
CA ARG A 33 2.28 -5.78 7.53
C ARG A 33 3.04 -5.91 8.85
N GLU A 34 4.25 -6.45 8.79
CA GLU A 34 5.15 -6.63 9.93
C GLU A 34 5.78 -5.32 10.41
N GLY A 35 5.63 -4.24 9.64
CA GLY A 35 6.23 -2.94 9.96
C GLY A 35 7.58 -2.71 9.29
N ASP A 36 8.14 -3.74 8.63
CA ASP A 36 9.37 -3.56 7.86
C ASP A 36 9.12 -2.76 6.58
N GLU A 37 10.06 -1.88 6.30
CA GLU A 37 10.13 -1.09 5.09
C GLU A 37 11.24 -1.64 4.21
N VAL A 38 10.90 -1.89 2.95
CA VAL A 38 11.79 -2.47 1.94
C VAL A 38 12.04 -1.45 0.85
N GLY A 39 13.30 -1.21 0.56
CA GLY A 39 13.79 -0.24 -0.41
C GLY A 39 15.25 0.10 -0.12
N PRO A 40 15.80 1.17 -0.71
CA PRO A 40 15.17 2.07 -1.68
C PRO A 40 15.10 1.51 -3.10
N PHE A 41 14.05 1.89 -3.83
CA PHE A 41 13.88 1.64 -5.25
C PHE A 41 13.91 2.96 -6.03
N ARG A 42 14.41 2.93 -7.28
CA ARG A 42 14.42 4.13 -8.12
C ARG A 42 13.05 4.40 -8.72
N TYR A 43 12.29 3.35 -9.01
CA TYR A 43 10.98 3.47 -9.63
C TYR A 43 9.87 2.84 -8.79
N ARG A 44 8.68 3.44 -8.85
CA ARG A 44 7.46 2.89 -8.24
C ARG A 44 7.15 1.47 -8.71
N SER A 45 7.36 1.21 -10.00
CA SER A 45 7.14 -0.10 -10.62
C SER A 45 8.05 -1.17 -10.02
N GLU A 46 9.32 -0.85 -9.74
CA GLU A 46 10.24 -1.76 -9.06
C GLU A 46 9.74 -2.11 -7.66
N ALA A 47 9.37 -1.10 -6.86
CA ALA A 47 8.83 -1.33 -5.52
C ALA A 47 7.55 -2.17 -5.57
N GLN A 48 6.70 -1.96 -6.57
CA GLN A 48 5.45 -2.70 -6.75
C GLN A 48 5.69 -4.17 -7.16
N SER A 49 6.58 -4.43 -8.12
CA SER A 49 6.91 -5.79 -8.56
C SER A 49 7.63 -6.59 -7.46
N ASN A 50 8.49 -5.93 -6.68
CA ASN A 50 9.15 -6.56 -5.53
C ASN A 50 8.14 -6.88 -4.42
N LEU A 51 7.21 -5.96 -4.11
CA LEU A 51 6.12 -6.21 -3.16
C LEU A 51 5.28 -7.42 -3.57
N GLU A 52 4.91 -7.52 -4.85
CA GLU A 52 4.11 -8.64 -5.37
C GLU A 52 4.86 -9.97 -5.23
N SER A 53 6.13 -10.00 -5.66
CA SER A 53 7.01 -11.18 -5.51
C SER A 53 7.16 -11.60 -4.05
N PHE A 54 7.33 -10.64 -3.14
CA PHE A 54 7.45 -10.89 -1.71
C PHE A 54 6.16 -11.48 -1.12
N MET A 55 4.99 -10.98 -1.53
CA MET A 55 3.71 -11.55 -1.09
C MET A 55 3.50 -12.99 -1.59
N GLU A 56 3.92 -13.29 -2.81
CA GLU A 56 3.85 -14.65 -3.36
C GLU A 56 4.80 -15.61 -2.64
N GLN A 57 6.02 -15.16 -2.31
CA GLN A 57 6.95 -15.94 -1.48
C GLN A 57 6.40 -16.22 -0.08
N LEU A 58 5.80 -15.22 0.58
CA LEU A 58 5.15 -15.40 1.89
C LEU A 58 4.02 -16.42 1.84
N LYS A 59 3.17 -16.36 0.81
CA LYS A 59 2.09 -17.35 0.61
C LYS A 59 2.65 -18.75 0.37
N ALA A 60 3.77 -18.88 -0.35
CA ALA A 60 4.40 -20.16 -0.63
C ALA A 60 5.02 -20.80 0.63
N GLN A 61 5.56 -20.00 1.56
CA GLN A 61 6.14 -20.51 2.82
C GLN A 61 5.08 -20.94 3.86
N LEU A 62 3.83 -20.51 3.71
CA LEU A 62 2.71 -20.88 4.59
C LEU A 62 2.00 -22.20 4.18
N LYS A 63 2.52 -22.90 3.16
CA LYS A 63 2.02 -24.20 2.69
C LYS A 63 2.91 -25.34 3.17
#